data_AF-D2SBG7-F1
#
_entry.id   AF-D2SBG7-F1
#
_cell.length_a   1.000
_cell.length_b   1.000
_cell.length_c   1.000
_cell.angle_alpha   90.00
_cell.angle_beta   90.00
_cell.angle_gamma   90.00
#
_symmetry.space_group_name_H-M   'P 1'
#
loop_
_entity.id
_entity.type
_entity.pdbx_description
1 polymer ?
#
loop_
_entity_poly.entity_id
_entity_poly.type
_entity_poly.pdbx_seq_one_letter_code
_entity_poly.pdbx_strand_id
1 'polypeptide(L)'
;MLGPWLARAGFRARPLRWFCGAGGDVVVEQDATWADPATGAERGRAVVAARVLVTDGVITRFQRHDNGLPTALAAAGLRESDEVTARG
;
A
#
# COMPACT_ATOMS: atom_id res chain seq x y z
N MET A 1 16.15 2.88 -5.52
CA MET A 1 15.06 2.91 -4.51
C MET A 1 13.73 3.14 -5.19
N LEU A 2 12.68 2.42 -4.78
CA LEU A 2 11.38 2.41 -5.46
C LEU A 2 10.59 3.73 -5.30
N GLY A 3 10.64 4.38 -4.12
CA GLY A 3 9.85 5.58 -3.83
C GLY A 3 10.10 6.77 -4.77
N PRO A 4 11.36 7.24 -4.95
CA PRO A 4 11.66 8.33 -5.88
C PRO A 4 11.31 8.02 -7.33
N TRP A 5 11.42 6.75 -7.73
CA TRP A 5 11.03 6.30 -9.06
C TRP A 5 9.50 6.38 -9.26
N LEU A 6 8.72 5.89 -8.29
CA LEU A 6 7.25 5.96 -8.32
C LEU A 6 6.74 7.40 -8.37
N ALA A 7 7.33 8.29 -7.58
CA ALA A 7 6.96 9.71 -7.58
C ALA A 7 7.22 10.35 -8.95
N ARG A 8 8.36 10.05 -9.58
CA ARG A 8 8.68 10.51 -10.94
C ARG A 8 7.76 9.90 -12.00
N ALA A 9 7.26 8.68 -11.76
CA ALA A 9 6.26 8.04 -12.62
C ALA A 9 4.84 8.61 -12.46
N GLY A 10 4.67 9.68 -11.67
CA GLY A 10 3.38 10.34 -11.46
C GLY A 10 2.49 9.62 -10.45
N PHE A 11 3.02 8.64 -9.71
CA PHE A 11 2.26 7.91 -8.70
C PHE A 11 2.42 8.53 -7.31
N ARG A 12 1.30 8.73 -6.62
CA ARG A 12 1.25 9.10 -5.20
C ARG A 12 0.21 8.24 -4.49
N ALA A 13 0.50 7.86 -3.26
CA ALA A 13 -0.43 7.11 -2.43
C ALA A 13 -0.38 7.62 -1.00
N ARG A 14 -1.54 7.93 -0.42
CA ARG A 14 -1.66 8.32 1.00
C ARG A 14 -2.25 7.14 1.78
N PRO A 15 -1.60 6.69 2.86
CA PRO A 15 -2.15 5.62 3.68
C PRO A 15 -3.45 6.06 4.36
N LEU A 16 -4.43 5.17 4.40
CA LEU A 16 -5.72 5.34 5.05
C LEU A 16 -5.81 4.47 6.31
N ARG A 17 -5.59 3.15 6.15
CA ARG A 17 -5.67 2.14 7.21
C ARG A 17 -4.47 1.20 7.13
N TRP A 18 -4.06 0.66 8.27
CA TRP A 18 -2.91 -0.22 8.42
C TRP A 18 -3.31 -1.49 9.15
N PHE A 19 -2.80 -2.64 8.68
CA PHE A 19 -3.05 -3.94 9.28
C PHE A 19 -1.73 -4.69 9.40
N CYS A 20 -1.48 -5.29 10.56
CA CYS A 20 -0.22 -5.97 10.85
C CYS A 20 -0.48 -7.39 11.37
N GLY A 21 0.16 -8.38 10.75
CA GLY A 21 0.16 -9.77 11.22
C GLY A 21 1.43 -10.14 11.99
N ALA A 22 1.33 -11.19 12.81
CA ALA A 22 2.46 -11.75 13.55
C ALA A 22 3.60 -12.28 12.63
N GLY A 23 3.31 -12.58 11.36
CA GLY A 23 4.27 -13.06 10.37
C GLY A 23 5.06 -11.97 9.64
N GLY A 24 4.93 -10.70 10.03
CA GLY A 24 5.58 -9.57 9.36
C GLY A 24 4.87 -9.07 8.09
N ASP A 25 3.72 -9.66 7.76
CA ASP A 25 2.82 -9.13 6.73
C ASP A 25 2.18 -7.83 7.22
N VAL A 26 2.29 -6.80 6.39
CA VAL A 26 1.65 -5.50 6.60
C VAL A 26 0.81 -5.17 5.36
N VAL A 27 -0.46 -4.86 5.58
CA VAL A 27 -1.37 -4.37 4.54
C VAL A 27 -1.70 -2.91 4.83
N VAL A 28 -1.63 -2.09 3.78
CA VAL A 28 -1.94 -0.67 3.83
C VAL A 28 -3.01 -0.37 2.80
N GLU A 29 -4.15 0.13 3.23
CA GLU A 29 -5.14 0.73 2.33
C GLU A 29 -4.69 2.16 1.99
N GLN A 30 -4.82 2.57 0.73
CA GLN A 30 -4.26 3.82 0.24
C GLN A 30 -5.22 4.55 -0.71
N ASP A 31 -5.33 5.87 -0.54
CA ASP A 31 -5.86 6.77 -1.57
C ASP A 31 -4.74 7.03 -2.58
N ALA A 32 -4.82 6.39 -3.74
CA ALA A 32 -3.82 6.46 -4.80
C ALA A 32 -4.24 7.40 -5.92
N THR A 33 -3.29 8.17 -6.43
CA THR A 33 -3.46 9.11 -7.55
C THR A 33 -2.37 8.88 -8.58
N TRP A 34 -2.75 8.92 -9.85
CA TRP A 34 -1.86 8.88 -11.00
C TRP A 34 -1.96 10.21 -11.75
N ALA A 35 -0.82 10.83 -11.98
CA ALA A 35 -0.68 12.01 -12.82
C ALA A 35 0.18 11.70 -14.04
N ASP A 36 -0.05 12.44 -15.12
CA ASP A 36 0.86 12.50 -16.25
C ASP A 36 2.24 13.04 -15.77
N PRO A 37 3.33 12.29 -15.95
CA PRO A 37 4.66 12.75 -15.50
C PRO A 37 5.17 14.02 -16.19
N ALA A 38 4.73 14.29 -17.42
CA ALA A 38 5.16 15.45 -18.21
C ALA A 38 4.33 16.69 -17.93
N THR A 39 3.02 16.53 -17.72
CA THR A 39 2.09 17.68 -17.57
C THR A 39 1.57 17.89 -16.14
N GLY A 40 1.70 16.88 -15.28
CA GLY A 40 1.14 16.89 -13.93
C GLY A 40 -0.38 16.71 -13.89
N ALA A 41 -1.05 16.57 -15.03
CA ALA A 41 -2.50 16.39 -15.10
C ALA A 41 -2.92 15.06 -14.47
N GLU A 42 -3.94 15.07 -13.60
CA GLU A 42 -4.49 13.84 -13.02
C GLU A 42 -5.08 12.95 -14.12
N ARG A 43 -4.66 11.69 -14.14
CA ARG A 43 -5.17 10.65 -15.04
C ARG A 43 -6.13 9.68 -14.35
N GLY A 44 -6.05 9.59 -13.02
CA GLY A 44 -7.00 8.80 -12.26
C GLY A 44 -6.68 8.76 -10.78
N ARG A 45 -7.66 8.26 -10.03
CA ARG A 45 -7.60 8.05 -8.59
C ARG A 45 -8.40 6.80 -8.22
N ALA A 46 -7.91 6.05 -7.25
CA ALA A 46 -8.59 4.87 -6.72
C ALA A 46 -8.12 4.57 -5.30
N VAL A 47 -8.99 3.95 -4.51
CA VAL A 47 -8.58 3.30 -3.26
C VAL A 47 -8.01 1.93 -3.61
N VAL A 48 -6.75 1.71 -3.27
CA VAL A 48 -6.02 0.46 -3.52
C VAL A 48 -5.44 -0.07 -2.22
N ALA A 49 -4.92 -1.29 -2.22
CA ALA A 49 -4.15 -1.82 -1.11
C ALA A 49 -2.74 -2.23 -1.52
N ALA A 50 -1.77 -2.04 -0.63
CA ALA A 50 -0.42 -2.56 -0.76
C ALA A 50 -0.16 -3.57 0.35
N ARG A 51 0.42 -4.71 -0.01
CA ARG A 51 0.94 -5.72 0.91
C ARG A 51 2.46 -5.67 0.88
N VAL A 52 3.07 -5.62 2.05
CA VAL A 52 4.51 -5.81 2.22
C VAL A 52 4.79 -6.94 3.19
N LEU A 53 5.85 -7.70 2.94
CA LEU A 53 6.40 -8.63 3.91
C LEU A 53 7.65 -7.99 4.51
N VAL A 54 7.68 -7.88 5.83
CA VAL A 54 8.84 -7.40 6.58
C VAL A 54 9.50 -8.60 7.26
N THR A 55 10.78 -8.80 7.00
CA THR A 55 11.61 -9.83 7.65
C THR A 55 12.86 -9.14 8.17
N ASP A 56 13.20 -9.33 9.43
CA ASP A 56 14.37 -8.71 10.08
C ASP A 56 14.45 -7.18 9.88
N GLY A 57 13.29 -6.51 9.93
CA GLY A 57 13.17 -5.06 9.78
C GLY A 57 13.30 -4.53 8.34
N VAL A 58 13.45 -5.41 7.35
CA VAL A 58 13.52 -5.02 5.93
C VAL A 58 12.34 -5.54 5.13
N ILE A 59 11.90 -4.76 4.14
CA ILE A 59 10.85 -5.18 3.21
C ILE A 59 11.45 -6.19 2.22
N THR A 60 10.98 -7.43 2.27
CA THR A 60 11.43 -8.53 1.39
C THR A 60 10.47 -8.80 0.24
N ARG A 61 9.21 -8.36 0.36
CA ARG A 61 8.20 -8.44 -0.71
C ARG A 61 7.32 -7.21 -0.72
N PHE A 62 6.90 -6.80 -1.93
CA PHE A 62 5.90 -5.77 -2.15
C PHE A 62 4.91 -6.26 -3.22
N GLN A 63 3.62 -6.08 -2.98
CA GLN A 63 2.56 -6.36 -3.95
C GLN A 63 1.44 -5.33 -3.82
N ARG A 64 0.97 -4.80 -4.96
CA ARG A 64 -0.20 -3.91 -5.01
C ARG A 64 -1.43 -4.70 -5.43
N HIS A 65 -2.55 -4.40 -4.80
CA HIS A 65 -3.86 -4.99 -5.04
C HIS A 65 -4.83 -3.88 -5.44
N ASP A 66 -5.09 -3.79 -6.75
CA ASP A 66 -5.99 -2.76 -7.30
C ASP A 66 -7.47 -3.10 -7.06
N ASN A 67 -7.77 -4.34 -6.71
CA ASN A 67 -9.09 -4.81 -6.28
C ASN A 67 -9.41 -4.47 -4.81
N GLY A 68 -8.59 -3.59 -4.18
CA GLY A 68 -8.85 -3.05 -2.85
C GLY A 68 -8.44 -3.93 -1.67
N LEU A 69 -8.78 -3.43 -0.48
CA LEU A 69 -8.37 -3.96 0.82
C LEU A 69 -8.75 -5.43 1.08
N PRO A 70 -9.99 -5.91 0.80
CA PRO A 70 -10.36 -7.29 1.11
C PRO A 70 -9.47 -8.33 0.42
N THR A 71 -9.07 -8.05 -0.83
CA THR A 71 -8.17 -8.94 -1.59
C THR A 71 -6.78 -9.00 -0.97
N ALA A 72 -6.26 -7.86 -0.50
CA ALA A 72 -4.96 -7.79 0.14
C ALA A 72 -4.94 -8.48 1.51
N LEU A 73 -5.98 -8.27 2.33
CA LEU A 73 -6.13 -8.95 3.63
C LEU A 73 -6.21 -10.47 3.45
N ALA A 74 -7.04 -10.96 2.53
CA ALA A 74 -7.14 -12.38 2.24
C ALA A 74 -5.80 -12.97 1.79
N ALA A 75 -5.04 -12.27 0.93
CA ALA A 75 -3.73 -12.73 0.48
C ALA A 75 -2.68 -12.76 1.62
N ALA A 76 -2.80 -11.86 2.60
CA ALA A 76 -1.93 -11.78 3.77
C ALA A 76 -2.39 -12.65 4.95
N GLY A 77 -3.55 -13.31 4.85
CA GLY A 77 -4.16 -14.04 5.96
C GLY A 77 -4.63 -13.15 7.12
N LEU A 78 -4.84 -11.85 6.87
CA LEU A 78 -5.26 -10.85 7.84
C LEU A 78 -6.78 -10.65 7.84
N ARG A 79 -7.27 -10.02 8.90
CA ARG A 79 -8.67 -9.68 9.15
C ARG A 79 -8.79 -8.23 9.59
N GLU A 80 -10.01 -7.72 9.60
CA GLU A 80 -10.32 -6.37 10.07
C GLU A 80 -9.85 -6.12 11.52
N SER A 81 -9.82 -7.16 12.36
CA SER A 81 -9.33 -7.09 13.74
C SER A 81 -7.83 -6.83 13.87
N ASP A 82 -7.08 -7.02 12.78
CA ASP A 82 -5.63 -6.79 12.75
C ASP A 82 -5.28 -5.32 12.44
N GLU A 83 -6.29 -4.45 12.35
CA GLU A 83 -6.10 -3.02 12.14
C GLU A 83 -5.32 -2.40 13.30
N VAL A 84 -4.30 -1.62 12.97
CA VAL A 84 -3.48 -0.87 13.92
C VAL A 84 -3.81 0.61 13.78
N THR A 85 -4.43 1.18 14.80
CA THR A 85 -4.86 2.58 14.84
C THR A 85 -3.91 3.50 15.61
N ALA A 86 -3.02 2.93 16.42
CA ALA A 86 -2.01 3.66 17.17
C ALA A 86 -0.76 3.89 16.32
N ARG A 87 -0.28 5.13 16.26
CA ARG A 87 1.10 5.43 15.85
C ARG A 87 2.00 5.19 17.07
N GLY A 88 2.89 4.22 16.99
CA GLY A 88 4.04 4.13 17.90
C GLY A 88 4.99 5.31 17.70
#